data_AF-A0A196MJ64-F1
#
_entry.id   AF-A0A196MJ64-F1
#
_cell.length_a   1.000
_cell.length_b   1.000
_cell.length_c   1.000
_cell.angle_alpha   90.00
_cell.angle_beta   90.00
_cell.angle_gamma   90.00
#
_symmetry.space_group_name_H-M   'P 1'
#
loop_
_entity.id
_entity.type
_entity.pdbx_description
1 polymer ?
#
loop_
_entity_poly.entity_id
_entity_poly.type
_entity_poly.pdbx_seq_one_letter_code
_entity_poly.pdbx_strand_id
1 'polypeptide(L)'
;MENAVSGLSLVLAVVLIGASMASVAEPHEALHIMCAQGRTFDVRISADQARVQLADGQLLLTRKPSSLGDHFRNDDATLIIDEDFVAFAQRGDWDWQDCHVDPSFGPKR
;
A
#
# COMPACT_ATOMS: atom_id res chain seq x y z
N MET A 1 -47.98 -2.12 62.09
CA MET A 1 -48.11 -1.30 60.87
C MET A 1 -47.05 -1.77 59.88
N GLU A 2 -47.45 -2.80 59.13
CA GLU A 2 -47.15 -3.10 57.73
C GLU A 2 -45.89 -2.47 57.11
N ASN A 3 -44.86 -3.32 56.90
CA ASN A 3 -43.63 -3.00 56.20
C ASN A 3 -43.85 -3.11 54.69
N ALA A 4 -43.56 -2.05 53.92
CA ALA A 4 -43.52 -2.10 52.46
C ALA A 4 -42.07 -2.11 51.96
N VAL A 5 -41.64 -3.26 51.44
CA VAL A 5 -40.46 -3.44 50.59
C VAL A 5 -40.88 -3.20 49.14
N SER A 6 -40.13 -2.35 48.42
CA SER A 6 -39.99 -2.33 46.96
C SER A 6 -38.96 -1.24 46.64
N GLY A 7 -37.73 -1.50 46.19
CA GLY A 7 -37.32 -2.55 45.25
C GLY A 7 -37.44 -2.01 43.83
N LEU A 8 -36.41 -1.31 43.35
CA LEU A 8 -35.75 -1.50 42.05
C LEU A 8 -34.86 -0.29 41.72
N SER A 9 -33.54 -0.48 41.84
CA SER A 9 -32.58 0.30 41.06
C SER A 9 -32.77 -0.05 39.59
N LEU A 10 -33.06 0.92 38.74
CA LEU A 10 -32.96 0.74 37.29
C LEU A 10 -31.83 1.61 36.76
N VAL A 11 -30.69 0.94 36.59
CA VAL A 11 -29.51 1.37 35.88
C VAL A 11 -29.92 1.62 34.42
N LEU A 12 -29.92 2.87 33.96
CA LEU A 12 -30.06 3.15 32.54
C LEU A 12 -28.66 3.19 31.92
N ALA A 13 -28.27 2.05 31.37
CA ALA A 13 -27.02 1.84 30.66
C ALA A 13 -26.93 2.78 29.44
N VAL A 14 -25.84 3.54 29.39
CA VAL A 14 -25.40 4.31 28.23
C VAL A 14 -25.07 3.33 27.10
N VAL A 15 -25.96 3.21 26.11
CA VAL A 15 -25.66 2.49 24.86
C VAL A 15 -24.92 3.45 23.94
N LEU A 16 -23.59 3.50 24.08
CA LEU A 16 -22.70 4.07 23.07
C LEU A 16 -22.69 3.12 21.87
N ILE A 17 -23.54 3.40 20.87
CA ILE A 17 -23.43 2.78 19.55
C ILE A 17 -22.21 3.42 18.88
N GLY A 18 -21.02 2.92 19.22
CA GLY A 18 -19.82 3.19 18.45
C GLY A 18 -19.95 2.51 17.10
N ALA A 19 -20.35 3.26 16.08
CA ALA A 19 -20.16 2.83 14.70
C ALA A 19 -18.65 2.73 14.47
N SER A 20 -18.10 1.53 14.63
CA SER A 20 -16.76 1.22 14.17
C SER A 20 -16.77 1.43 12.66
N MET A 21 -16.27 2.58 12.21
CA MET A 21 -15.85 2.77 10.83
C MET A 21 -14.76 1.75 10.59
N ALA A 22 -15.14 0.56 10.09
CA ALA A 22 -14.20 -0.39 9.56
C ALA A 22 -13.62 0.26 8.30
N SER A 23 -12.51 0.98 8.45
CA SER A 23 -11.68 1.35 7.32
C SER A 23 -11.26 0.05 6.66
N VAL A 24 -11.87 -0.28 5.53
CA VAL A 24 -11.37 -1.34 4.65
C VAL A 24 -9.97 -0.88 4.28
N ALA A 25 -8.96 -1.49 4.89
CA ALA A 25 -7.59 -1.30 4.46
C ALA A 25 -7.56 -1.73 2.99
N GLU A 26 -7.34 -0.76 2.10
CA GLU A 26 -7.20 -1.09 0.68
C GLU A 26 -6.04 -2.07 0.55
N PRO A 27 -6.21 -3.14 -0.25
CA PRO A 27 -5.13 -4.10 -0.43
C PRO A 27 -3.93 -3.37 -1.03
N HIS A 28 -2.86 -3.31 -0.24
CA HIS A 28 -1.59 -2.77 -0.67
C HIS A 28 -0.69 -3.93 -1.07
N GLU A 29 -0.32 -3.98 -2.34
CA GLU A 29 0.70 -4.92 -2.81
C GLU A 29 2.08 -4.34 -2.46
N ALA A 30 2.93 -5.17 -1.86
CA ALA A 30 4.31 -4.83 -1.54
C ALA A 30 5.24 -5.72 -2.35
N LEU A 31 6.16 -5.11 -3.10
CA LEU A 31 7.09 -5.78 -3.99
C LEU A 31 8.52 -5.38 -3.65
N HIS A 32 9.43 -6.34 -3.71
CA HIS A 32 10.86 -6.09 -3.72
C HIS A 32 11.36 -6.20 -5.16
N ILE A 33 12.08 -5.19 -5.64
CA ILE A 33 12.58 -5.16 -7.02
C ILE A 33 14.10 -5.32 -7.01
N MET A 34 14.59 -6.23 -7.84
CA MET A 34 16.01 -6.43 -8.10
C MET A 34 16.35 -5.97 -9.51
N CYS A 35 17.44 -5.25 -9.65
CA CYS A 35 17.95 -4.75 -10.92
C CYS A 35 19.39 -5.22 -11.14
N ALA A 36 19.92 -4.95 -12.34
CA ALA A 36 21.32 -5.16 -12.65
C ALA A 36 22.25 -4.51 -11.61
N GLN A 37 23.48 -5.04 -11.51
CA GLN A 37 24.53 -4.54 -10.61
C GLN A 37 24.15 -4.60 -9.12
N GLY A 38 23.15 -5.42 -8.76
CA GLY A 38 22.74 -5.62 -7.37
C GLY A 38 21.95 -4.46 -6.76
N ARG A 39 21.46 -3.53 -7.61
CA ARG A 39 20.57 -2.45 -7.14
C ARG A 39 19.20 -3.02 -6.80
N THR A 40 18.59 -2.50 -5.74
CA THR A 40 17.27 -2.92 -5.29
C THR A 40 16.45 -1.74 -4.82
N PHE A 41 15.12 -1.88 -4.86
CA PHE A 41 14.21 -0.94 -4.22
C PHE A 41 12.89 -1.63 -3.86
N ASP A 42 12.14 -1.06 -2.93
CA ASP A 42 10.82 -1.58 -2.56
C ASP A 42 9.72 -0.72 -3.17
N VAL A 43 8.60 -1.35 -3.53
CA VAL A 43 7.40 -0.67 -4.02
C VAL A 43 6.20 -1.07 -3.17
N ARG A 44 5.40 -0.09 -2.74
CA ARG A 44 4.05 -0.32 -2.22
C ARG A 44 3.03 0.28 -3.17
N ILE A 45 2.11 -0.54 -3.65
CA ILE A 45 1.09 -0.15 -4.64
C ILE A 45 -0.26 0.00 -3.94
N SER A 46 -0.99 1.06 -4.28
CA SER A 46 -2.41 1.25 -3.97
C SER A 46 -3.22 1.33 -5.26
N ALA A 47 -4.53 1.55 -5.14
CA ALA A 47 -5.41 1.70 -6.29
C ALA A 47 -4.96 2.81 -7.25
N ASP A 48 -4.44 3.91 -6.74
CA ASP A 48 -4.14 5.13 -7.50
C ASP A 48 -2.67 5.57 -7.48
N GLN A 49 -1.83 4.91 -6.68
CA GLN A 49 -0.44 5.33 -6.46
C GLN A 49 0.53 4.16 -6.32
N ALA A 50 1.80 4.45 -6.54
CA ALA A 50 2.92 3.61 -6.13
C ALA A 50 3.90 4.43 -5.31
N ARG A 51 4.30 3.90 -4.16
CA ARG A 51 5.33 4.46 -3.30
C ARG A 51 6.61 3.66 -3.47
N VAL A 52 7.61 4.25 -4.11
CA VAL A 52 8.93 3.67 -4.35
C VAL A 52 9.86 4.09 -3.21
N GLN A 53 10.41 3.13 -2.49
CA GLN A 53 11.40 3.36 -1.44
C GLN A 53 12.80 3.05 -1.99
N LEU A 54 13.58 4.11 -2.17
CA LEU A 54 14.98 4.04 -2.55
C LEU A 54 15.86 4.17 -1.29
N ALA A 55 17.17 3.95 -1.45
CA ALA A 55 18.14 4.09 -0.37
C ALA A 55 18.27 5.54 0.14
N ASP A 56 18.10 6.51 -0.76
CA ASP A 56 18.30 7.94 -0.52
C ASP A 56 16.99 8.72 -0.29
N GLY A 57 15.83 8.08 -0.47
CA GLY A 57 14.55 8.74 -0.31
C GLY A 57 13.36 7.92 -0.78
N GLN A 58 12.24 8.61 -0.92
CA GLN A 58 10.98 8.02 -1.35
C GLN A 58 10.39 8.84 -2.50
N LEU A 59 9.85 8.13 -3.48
CA LEU A 59 9.08 8.72 -4.57
C LEU A 59 7.63 8.28 -4.46
N LEU A 60 6.71 9.24 -4.61
CA LEU A 60 5.29 8.96 -4.75
C LEU A 60 4.89 9.19 -6.21
N LEU A 61 4.40 8.13 -6.85
CA LEU A 61 4.03 8.09 -8.25
C LEU A 61 2.53 7.90 -8.38
N THR A 62 1.89 8.65 -9.30
CA THR A 62 0.46 8.50 -9.56
C THR A 62 0.23 7.50 -10.69
N ARG A 63 -0.75 6.62 -10.53
CA ARG A 63 -1.18 5.68 -11.56
C ARG A 63 -1.65 6.43 -12.80
N LYS A 64 -1.27 5.94 -13.98
CA LYS A 64 -1.68 6.47 -15.28
C LYS A 64 -2.33 5.35 -16.10
N PRO A 65 -3.37 5.65 -16.89
CA PRO A 65 -3.89 4.68 -17.86
C PRO A 65 -2.78 4.19 -18.79
N SER A 66 -2.73 2.89 -19.02
CA SER A 66 -1.71 2.24 -19.84
C SER A 66 -2.27 1.00 -20.51
N SER A 67 -1.77 0.71 -21.71
CA SER A 67 -1.96 -0.60 -22.36
C SER A 67 -0.85 -1.60 -21.99
N LEU A 68 0.15 -1.17 -21.23
CA LEU A 68 1.29 -1.94 -20.77
C LEU A 68 1.30 -1.91 -19.24
N GLY A 69 0.92 -3.03 -18.64
CA GLY A 69 0.94 -3.27 -17.19
C GLY A 69 0.41 -2.13 -16.32
N ASP A 70 0.89 -2.13 -15.08
CA ASP A 70 0.68 -1.10 -14.09
C ASP A 70 1.68 0.04 -14.29
N HIS A 71 1.20 1.21 -14.73
CA HIS A 71 2.03 2.38 -15.01
C HIS A 71 1.80 3.48 -13.96
N PHE A 72 2.89 3.94 -13.35
CA PHE A 72 2.90 5.05 -12.39
C PHE A 72 3.95 6.08 -12.77
N ARG A 73 3.64 7.36 -12.59
CA ARG A 73 4.53 8.44 -12.97
C ARG A 73 4.31 9.72 -12.16
N ASN A 74 5.40 10.44 -11.96
CA ASN A 74 5.41 11.87 -11.62
C ASN A 74 6.43 12.61 -12.52
N ASP A 75 6.87 13.80 -12.13
CA ASP A 75 7.87 14.55 -12.90
C ASP A 75 9.26 13.89 -12.82
N ASP A 76 9.60 13.29 -11.69
CA ASP A 76 10.94 12.81 -11.39
C ASP A 76 11.17 11.34 -11.75
N ALA A 77 10.12 10.53 -11.89
CA ALA A 77 10.27 9.12 -12.24
C ALA A 77 9.06 8.53 -12.95
N THR A 78 9.33 7.43 -13.66
CA THR A 78 8.33 6.54 -14.27
C THR A 78 8.60 5.11 -13.82
N LEU A 79 7.55 4.39 -13.44
CA LEU A 79 7.55 2.98 -13.07
C LEU A 79 6.49 2.26 -13.90
N ILE A 80 6.88 1.16 -14.55
CA ILE A 80 5.97 0.24 -15.23
C ILE A 80 6.26 -1.16 -14.67
N ILE A 81 5.21 -1.86 -14.25
CA ILE A 81 5.28 -3.24 -13.77
C ILE A 81 4.35 -4.07 -14.65
N ASP A 82 4.88 -5.11 -15.29
CA ASP A 82 4.12 -6.03 -16.13
C ASP A 82 4.56 -7.47 -15.80
N GLU A 83 3.72 -8.17 -15.05
CA GLU A 83 4.06 -9.45 -14.42
C GLU A 83 5.37 -9.35 -13.61
N ASP A 84 6.41 -10.07 -14.01
CA ASP A 84 7.71 -10.06 -13.33
C ASP A 84 8.64 -8.96 -13.87
N PHE A 85 8.33 -8.37 -15.02
CA PHE A 85 9.14 -7.33 -15.65
C PHE A 85 8.89 -5.96 -15.00
N VAL A 86 9.97 -5.24 -14.72
CA VAL A 86 9.90 -3.88 -14.17
C VAL A 86 10.75 -2.93 -15.00
N ALA A 87 10.15 -1.84 -15.46
CA ALA A 87 10.89 -0.70 -15.99
C ALA A 87 10.81 0.46 -15.00
N PHE A 88 11.96 0.90 -14.50
CA PHE A 88 12.05 2.05 -13.62
C PHE A 88 13.05 3.06 -14.19
N ALA A 89 12.62 4.30 -14.37
CA ALA A 89 13.45 5.39 -14.82
C ALA A 89 13.31 6.56 -13.87
N GLN A 90 14.42 6.98 -13.26
CA GLN A 90 14.50 8.14 -12.38
C GLN A 90 15.29 9.25 -13.08
N ARG A 91 14.77 10.47 -13.04
CA ARG A 91 15.42 11.65 -13.61
C ARG A 91 16.79 11.82 -12.96
N GLY A 92 17.83 11.80 -13.79
CA GLY A 92 19.22 11.96 -13.33
C GLY A 92 19.92 10.65 -12.97
N ASP A 93 19.23 9.51 -13.02
CA ASP A 93 19.80 8.19 -12.76
C ASP A 93 19.29 7.17 -13.80
N TRP A 94 20.18 6.81 -14.72
CA TRP A 94 19.89 5.93 -15.86
C TRP A 94 20.34 4.48 -15.63
N ASP A 95 20.90 4.18 -14.46
CA ASP A 95 21.50 2.88 -14.17
C ASP A 95 20.50 1.86 -13.59
N TRP A 96 19.20 2.17 -13.64
CA TRP A 96 18.11 1.26 -13.29
C TRP A 96 17.78 0.35 -14.47
N GLN A 97 18.60 -0.69 -14.67
CA GLN A 97 18.51 -1.61 -15.81
C GLN A 97 18.17 -3.03 -15.36
N ASP A 98 17.55 -3.82 -16.24
CA ASP A 98 17.19 -5.23 -16.04
C ASP A 98 16.43 -5.50 -14.71
N CYS A 99 15.50 -4.62 -14.38
CA CYS A 99 14.72 -4.72 -13.15
C CYS A 99 13.61 -5.77 -13.27
N HIS A 100 13.41 -6.53 -12.19
CA HIS A 100 12.37 -7.57 -12.07
C HIS A 100 11.91 -7.70 -10.61
N VAL A 101 10.70 -8.22 -10.43
CA VAL A 101 10.17 -8.56 -9.10
C VAL A 101 10.99 -9.71 -8.52
N ASP A 102 11.47 -9.58 -7.29
CA ASP A 102 12.10 -10.69 -6.57
C ASP A 102 11.02 -11.75 -6.22
N PRO A 103 11.09 -12.96 -6.80
CA PRO A 103 10.10 -14.00 -6.56
C PRO A 103 10.09 -14.49 -5.10
N SER A 104 11.10 -14.14 -4.30
CA SER A 104 11.19 -14.47 -2.88
C SER A 104 10.28 -13.60 -2.00
N PHE A 105 9.84 -12.43 -2.52
CA PHE A 105 9.06 -11.44 -1.77
C PHE A 105 7.65 -11.19 -2.34
N GLY A 106 7.30 -11.80 -3.47
CA GLY A 106 5.93 -11.77 -4.01
C GLY A 106 4.99 -12.74 -3.27
N PRO A 107 3.66 -12.51 -3.33
CA PRO A 107 2.70 -13.53 -2.91
C PRO A 107 2.95 -14.79 -3.75
N LYS A 108 3.20 -15.93 -3.11
CA LYS A 108 3.21 -17.23 -3.80
C LYS A 108 1.83 -17.42 -4.41
N ARG A 109 1.70 -17.21 -5.72
CA ARG A 109 0.47 -17.53 -6.46
C ARG A 109 0.19 -19.03 -6.38
#